data_AF-A0A7C6WL13-F1
#
_entry.id   AF-A0A7C6WL13-F1
#
_cell.length_a   1.000
_cell.length_b   1.000
_cell.length_c   1.000
_cell.angle_alpha   90.00
_cell.angle_beta   90.00
_cell.angle_gamma   90.00
#
_symmetry.space_group_name_H-M   'P 1'
#
loop_
_entity.id
_entity.type
_entity.pdbx_description
1 polymer ?
#
loop_
_entity_poly.entity_id
_entity_poly.type
_entity_poly.pdbx_seq_one_letter_code
_entity_poly.pdbx_strand_id
1 'polypeptide(L)' 'MNIDKAIQIGLLPKEFSGKIKAVGNSSLTGAVQYLTTLDVKDRMEKIALHSEEIGLANDKDFNELYMANMFFAEQY' A
#
# COMPACT_ATOMS: atom_id res chain seq x y z
N MET A 1 -1.77 -0.14 13.90
CA MET A 1 -0.52 0.37 13.29
C MET A 1 -0.23 1.74 13.87
N ASN A 2 1.02 2.03 14.22
CA ASN A 2 1.44 3.38 14.63
C ASN A 2 2.18 4.03 13.45
N ILE A 3 1.62 5.10 12.89
CA ILE A 3 2.10 5.74 11.66
C ILE A 3 3.46 6.40 11.88
N ASP A 4 3.60 7.15 12.97
CA ASP A 4 4.82 7.90 13.27
C ASP A 4 6.02 6.95 13.43
N LYS A 5 5.81 5.83 14.13
CA LYS A 5 6.83 4.77 14.26
C LYS A 5 7.17 4.13 12.92
N ALA A 6 6.19 3.89 12.05
CA ALA A 6 6.42 3.31 10.72
C ALA A 6 7.24 4.24 9.82
N ILE A 7 6.97 5.55 9.88
CA ILE A 7 7.79 6.55 9.18
C ILE A 7 9.20 6.57 9.76
N GLN A 8 9.34 6.57 11.10
CA GLN A 8 10.63 6.65 11.78
C GLN A 8 11.58 5.49 11.42
N ILE A 9 11.05 4.28 11.24
CA ILE A 9 11.87 3.11 10.86
C ILE A 9 12.10 2.98 9.34
N GLY A 10 11.57 3.90 8.53
CA GLY A 10 11.71 3.85 7.07
C GLY A 10 10.72 2.92 6.34
N LEU A 11 9.68 2.42 7.02
CA LEU A 11 8.63 1.61 6.38
C LEU A 11 7.71 2.46 5.49
N LEU A 12 7.48 3.72 5.87
CA LEU A 12 6.63 4.65 5.13
C LEU A 12 7.40 5.95 4.83
N PRO A 13 7.17 6.60 3.67
CA PRO A 13 7.83 7.85 3.33
C PRO A 13 7.48 8.97 4.31
N LYS A 14 8.48 9.75 4.73
CA LYS A 14 8.29 10.91 5.64
C LYS A 14 7.44 12.00 5.00
N GLU A 15 7.48 12.11 3.68
CA GLU A 15 6.74 13.08 2.84
C GLU A 15 5.22 12.89 2.94
N PHE A 16 4.79 11.72 3.42
CA PHE A 16 3.38 11.38 3.63
C PHE A 16 2.92 11.58 5.07
N SER A 17 3.75 12.14 5.95
CA SER A 17 3.31 12.53 7.30
C SER A 17 2.04 13.39 7.24
N GLY A 18 1.05 13.06 8.08
CA GLY A 18 -0.27 13.68 8.09
C GLY A 18 -1.21 13.30 6.94
N LYS A 19 -0.76 12.52 5.95
CA LYS A 19 -1.57 12.08 4.78
C LYS A 19 -1.99 10.61 4.84
N ILE A 20 -1.53 9.86 5.85
CA ILE A 20 -1.71 8.41 5.95
C ILE A 20 -2.89 8.09 6.85
N LYS A 21 -3.79 7.21 6.38
CA LYS A 21 -4.91 6.67 7.15
C LYS A 21 -4.85 5.16 7.18
N ALA A 22 -4.83 4.57 8.38
CA ALA A 22 -4.98 3.13 8.54
C ALA A 22 -6.44 2.71 8.26
N VAL A 23 -6.64 1.73 7.38
CA VAL A 23 -7.98 1.23 6.99
C VAL A 23 -8.30 -0.17 7.51
N GLY A 24 -7.37 -0.81 8.23
CA GLY A 24 -7.54 -2.18 8.71
C GLY A 24 -7.53 -3.20 7.57
N ASN A 25 -8.30 -4.28 7.71
CA ASN A 25 -8.42 -5.31 6.67
C ASN A 25 -9.43 -4.87 5.60
N SER A 26 -8.94 -4.12 4.60
CA SER A 26 -9.75 -3.64 3.48
C SER A 26 -10.30 -4.77 2.61
N SER A 27 -9.63 -5.93 2.55
CA SER A 27 -10.12 -7.09 1.80
C SER A 27 -11.42 -7.65 2.39
N LEU A 28 -11.47 -7.84 3.72
CA LEU A 28 -12.69 -8.29 4.41
C LEU A 28 -13.81 -7.24 4.31
N THR A 29 -13.48 -5.96 4.55
CA THR A 29 -14.46 -4.88 4.42
C THR A 29 -15.02 -4.81 3.01
N GLY A 30 -14.18 -4.95 1.98
CA GLY A 30 -14.59 -4.99 0.58
C GLY A 30 -15.49 -6.20 0.28
N ALA A 31 -15.16 -7.39 0.78
CA ALA A 31 -15.98 -8.58 0.60
C ALA A 31 -17.38 -8.42 1.22
N VAL A 32 -17.47 -7.85 2.42
CA VAL A 32 -18.76 -7.54 3.05
C VAL A 32 -19.54 -6.53 2.20
N GLN A 33 -18.90 -5.44 1.76
CA GLN A 33 -19.55 -4.42 0.92
C GLN A 33 -20.06 -5.00 -0.40
N TYR A 34 -19.30 -5.89 -1.02
CA TYR A 34 -19.70 -6.58 -2.24
C TYR A 34 -20.99 -7.39 -2.05
N LEU A 35 -21.15 -8.03 -0.88
CA LEU A 35 -22.32 -8.84 -0.55
C LEU A 35 -23.54 -8.01 -0.11
N THR A 36 -23.33 -6.88 0.56
CA THR A 36 -24.40 -6.16 1.26
C THR A 36 -24.84 -4.85 0.60
N THR A 37 -24.09 -4.33 -0.37
CA THR A 37 -24.34 -2.99 -0.93
C THR A 37 -24.58 -3.08 -2.43
N LEU A 38 -25.77 -2.63 -2.85
CA LEU A 38 -26.11 -2.44 -4.26
C LEU A 38 -25.13 -1.44 -4.88
N ASP A 39 -24.71 -1.65 -6.13
CA ASP A 39 -23.70 -0.86 -6.88
C ASP A 39 -22.22 -1.20 -6.65
N VAL A 40 -21.86 -1.86 -5.53
CA VAL A 40 -20.45 -2.09 -5.21
C VAL A 40 -19.80 -3.06 -6.19
N LYS A 41 -20.56 -4.07 -6.65
CA LYS A 41 -20.09 -5.02 -7.66
C LYS A 41 -19.60 -4.31 -8.92
N ASP A 42 -20.45 -3.49 -9.55
CA ASP A 42 -20.11 -2.77 -10.79
C ASP A 42 -18.93 -1.82 -10.59
N ARG A 43 -18.83 -1.20 -9.42
CA ARG A 43 -17.71 -0.33 -9.07
C ARG A 43 -16.40 -1.12 -8.94
N MET A 44 -16.43 -2.28 -8.31
CA MET A 44 -15.25 -3.16 -8.19
C MET A 44 -14.80 -3.68 -9.55
N GLU A 45 -15.74 -4.07 -10.41
CA GLU A 45 -15.45 -4.49 -11.80
C GLU A 45 -14.77 -3.37 -12.59
N LYS A 46 -15.25 -2.12 -12.48
CA LYS A 46 -14.60 -0.96 -13.10
C LYS A 46 -13.18 -0.73 -12.58
N ILE A 47 -12.94 -0.86 -11.26
CA ILE A 47 -11.60 -0.72 -10.69
C ILE A 47 -10.68 -1.80 -11.25
N ALA A 48 -11.13 -3.06 -11.28
CA ALA A 48 -10.34 -4.17 -11.81
C ALA A 48 -10.01 -3.96 -13.30
N LEU A 49 -10.98 -3.50 -14.09
CA LEU A 49 -10.79 -3.22 -15.52
C LEU A 49 -9.74 -2.15 -15.82
N HIS A 50 -9.58 -1.15 -14.93
CA HIS A 50 -8.62 -0.06 -15.10
C HIS A 50 -7.30 -0.27 -14.33
N SER A 51 -7.17 -1.38 -13.60
CA SER A 51 -5.94 -1.73 -12.88
C SER A 51 -4.98 -2.48 -13.79
N GLU A 52 -3.69 -2.19 -13.69
CA GLU A 52 -2.62 -2.87 -14.42
C GLU A 52 -1.59 -3.44 -13.43
N GLU A 53 -1.01 -4.59 -13.75
CA GLU A 53 0.06 -5.20 -12.98
C GLU A 53 1.42 -4.64 -13.43
N ILE A 54 2.26 -4.25 -12.47
CA ILE A 54 3.64 -3.84 -12.72
C ILE A 54 4.58 -4.88 -12.08
N GLY A 55 5.28 -5.64 -12.93
CA GLY A 55 6.16 -6.73 -12.50
C GLY A 55 7.52 -6.24 -12.01
N LEU A 56 7.64 -5.93 -10.71
CA LEU A 56 8.87 -5.38 -10.11
C LEU A 56 10.02 -6.38 -9.94
N ALA A 57 9.76 -7.70 -10.01
CA ALA A 57 10.75 -8.72 -9.67
C ALA A 57 12.02 -8.70 -10.52
N ASN A 58 11.91 -8.29 -11.79
CA ASN A 58 13.03 -8.19 -12.73
C ASN A 58 13.47 -6.73 -12.97
N ASP A 59 12.90 -5.78 -12.23
CA ASP A 59 13.23 -4.37 -12.36
C ASP A 59 14.54 -4.08 -11.63
N LYS A 60 15.53 -3.54 -12.36
CA LYS A 60 16.86 -3.28 -11.82
C LYS A 60 16.81 -2.16 -10.76
N ASP A 61 16.03 -1.11 -11.01
CA ASP A 61 15.92 0.03 -10.11
C ASP A 61 15.24 -0.39 -8.80
N PHE A 62 14.22 -1.25 -8.87
CA PHE A 62 13.59 -1.84 -7.69
C PHE A 62 14.60 -2.63 -6.84
N ASN A 63 15.43 -3.47 -7.46
CA ASN A 63 16.43 -4.25 -6.74
C ASN A 63 17.49 -3.36 -6.08
N GLU A 64 17.97 -2.33 -6.77
CA GLU A 64 18.91 -1.36 -6.22
C GLU A 64 18.31 -0.57 -5.05
N LEU A 65 17.08 -0.07 -5.21
CA LEU A 65 16.35 0.63 -4.16
C LEU A 65 16.06 -0.28 -2.96
N TYR A 66 15.69 -1.54 -3.18
CA TYR A 66 15.48 -2.49 -2.10
C TYR A 66 16.75 -2.69 -1.28
N MET A 67 17.89 -2.96 -1.93
CA MET A 67 19.17 -3.12 -1.24
C MET A 67 19.60 -1.86 -0.49
N ALA A 68 19.40 -0.69 -1.09
CA ALA A 68 19.73 0.59 -0.47
C ALA A 68 18.89 0.90 0.77
N ASN A 69 17.65 0.40 0.82
CA ASN A 69 16.70 0.65 1.92
C ASN A 69 16.51 -0.57 2.85
N MET A 70 17.25 -1.66 2.64
CA MET A 70 17.13 -2.89 3.43
C MET A 70 17.68 -2.71 4.85
N PHE A 71 18.69 -1.87 5.00
CA PHE A 71 19.17 -1.44 6.32
C PHE A 71 18.26 -0.30 6.77
N PHE A 72 17.50 -0.53 7.85
CA PHE A 72 16.74 0.52 8.53
C PHE A 72 17.64 1.74 8.67
N ALA A 73 17.13 2.95 8.40
CA ALA A 73 17.90 4.18 8.51
C ALA A 73 18.61 4.19 9.87
N GLU A 74 19.91 3.85 9.88
CA GLU A 74 20.70 3.87 11.09
C GLU A 74 20.72 5.32 11.52
N GLN A 75 20.13 5.56 12.69
CA GLN A 75 20.04 6.87 13.30
C GLN A 75 21.47 7.36 13.55
N TYR A 76 21.92 8.35 12.78
CA TYR A 76 22.92 9.30 13.24
C TYR A 76 22.22 10.41 14.04
#